data_AF-A0A6S7F184-F1
#
_entry.id   AF-A0A6S7F184-F1
#
_cell.length_a   1.000
_cell.length_b   1.000
_cell.length_c   1.000
_cell.angle_alpha   90.00
_cell.angle_beta   90.00
_cell.angle_gamma   90.00
#
_symmetry.space_group_name_H-M   'P 1'
#
loop_
_entity.id
_entity.type
_entity.pdbx_description
1 polymer ?
#
loop_
_entity_poly.entity_id
_entity_poly.type
_entity_poly.pdbx_seq_one_letter_code
_entity_poly.pdbx_strand_id
1 'polypeptide(L)'
;MAPNTSFPAHGEPENLWTEYARFHEACSGVLARVEQRRDGGIALSESEQAELRTMALNLNAFGRVLHGKRAKEMRALAERVERVLVNAGSVPHAVSKETAESEDSSAAVTG
;
A
#
# COMPACT_ATOMS: atom_id res chain seq x y z
N MET A 1 12.62 42.34 -21.41
CA MET A 1 11.39 41.85 -20.78
C MET A 1 11.75 40.65 -19.91
N ALA A 2 11.48 40.70 -18.60
CA ALA A 2 11.64 39.55 -17.72
C ALA A 2 10.33 38.74 -17.71
N PRO A 3 10.37 37.40 -17.66
CA PRO A 3 9.16 36.61 -17.56
C PRO A 3 8.63 36.69 -16.13
N ASN A 4 7.38 37.14 -15.99
CA ASN A 4 6.63 37.06 -14.75
C ASN A 4 6.41 35.58 -14.43
N THR A 5 7.23 35.02 -13.54
CA THR A 5 6.91 33.77 -12.88
C THR A 5 5.79 34.05 -11.89
N SER A 6 4.55 33.91 -12.36
CA SER A 6 3.39 33.83 -11.48
C SER A 6 3.48 32.52 -10.69
N PHE A 7 4.18 32.56 -9.56
CA PHE A 7 3.90 31.59 -8.51
C PHE A 7 2.43 31.80 -8.11
N PRO A 8 1.60 30.74 -8.02
CA PRO A 8 0.32 30.90 -7.37
C PRO A 8 0.61 31.43 -5.96
N ALA A 9 -0.11 32.46 -5.54
CA ALA A 9 -0.06 32.93 -4.17
C ALA A 9 -0.40 31.73 -3.28
N HIS A 10 0.61 31.08 -2.74
CA HIS A 10 0.43 30.09 -1.69
C HIS A 10 -0.23 30.87 -0.56
N GLY A 11 -1.54 30.67 -0.42
CA GLY A 11 -2.24 30.94 0.83
C GLY A 11 -1.49 30.25 1.95
N GLU A 12 -1.65 30.74 3.19
CA GLU A 12 -0.92 30.26 4.36
C GLU A 12 -0.71 28.74 4.31
N PRO A 13 0.51 28.25 4.61
CA PRO A 13 0.77 26.82 4.63
C PRO A 13 -0.29 26.16 5.50
N GLU A 14 -1.09 25.28 4.88
CA GLU A 14 -2.13 24.58 5.62
C GLU A 14 -1.46 23.86 6.78
N ASN A 15 -2.04 24.01 7.97
CA ASN A 15 -1.46 23.32 9.12
C ASN A 15 -1.47 21.80 8.85
N LEU A 16 -0.48 21.11 9.41
CA LEU A 16 -0.29 19.66 9.28
C LEU A 16 -1.56 18.84 9.56
N TRP A 17 -2.50 19.38 10.35
CA TRP A 17 -3.75 18.72 10.69
C TRP A 17 -4.78 18.77 9.57
N THR A 18 -4.87 19.90 8.87
CA THR A 18 -5.70 20.03 7.66
C THR A 18 -5.17 19.12 6.57
N GLU A 19 -3.85 19.08 6.36
CA GLU A 19 -3.21 18.17 5.41
C GLU A 19 -3.44 16.70 5.77
N TYR A 20 -3.28 16.36 7.05
CA TYR A 20 -3.59 15.03 7.58
C TYR A 20 -5.02 14.61 7.26
N ALA A 21 -6.00 15.44 7.63
CA ALA A 21 -7.41 15.11 7.50
C ALA A 21 -7.80 14.93 6.03
N ARG A 22 -7.38 15.87 5.16
CA ARG A 22 -7.64 15.81 3.71
C ARG A 22 -7.01 14.58 3.08
N PHE A 23 -5.74 14.28 3.41
CA PHE A 23 -5.05 13.13 2.86
C PHE A 23 -5.68 11.82 3.32
N HIS A 24 -5.98 11.69 4.63
CA HIS A 24 -6.65 10.53 5.19
C HIS A 24 -8.00 10.27 4.51
N GLU A 25 -8.82 11.31 4.37
CA GLU A 25 -10.14 11.26 3.75
C GLU A 25 -10.04 10.84 2.27
N ALA A 26 -9.14 11.46 1.51
CA ALA A 26 -8.93 11.15 0.09
C ALA A 26 -8.52 9.68 -0.10
N CYS A 27 -7.52 9.20 0.64
CA CYS A 27 -7.06 7.81 0.56
C CYS A 27 -8.15 6.82 1.01
N SER A 28 -8.89 7.14 2.07
CA SER A 28 -10.01 6.32 2.55
C SER A 28 -11.12 6.21 1.49
N GLY A 29 -11.47 7.32 0.84
CA GLY A 29 -12.48 7.36 -0.20
C GLY A 29 -12.08 6.58 -1.46
N VAL A 30 -10.80 6.68 -1.89
CA VAL A 30 -10.27 5.86 -3.00
C VAL A 30 -10.36 4.38 -2.65
N LEU A 31 -9.89 3.99 -1.46
CA LEU A 31 -9.88 2.59 -1.05
C LEU A 31 -11.29 2.00 -0.95
N ALA A 32 -12.25 2.74 -0.39
CA ALA A 32 -13.64 2.30 -0.31
C ALA A 32 -14.26 2.04 -1.69
N ARG A 33 -13.99 2.90 -2.69
CA ARG A 33 -14.46 2.69 -4.06
C ARG A 33 -13.79 1.49 -4.74
N VAL A 34 -12.50 1.29 -4.48
CA VAL A 34 -11.75 0.13 -4.98
C VAL A 34 -12.33 -1.16 -4.42
N GLU A 35 -12.55 -1.24 -3.11
CA GLU A 35 -13.14 -2.42 -2.47
C GLU A 35 -14.56 -2.68 -2.99
N GLN A 36 -15.39 -1.65 -3.11
CA GLN A 36 -16.74 -1.80 -3.68
C GLN A 36 -16.71 -2.36 -5.11
N ARG A 37 -15.79 -1.88 -5.97
CA ARG A 37 -15.61 -2.42 -7.33
C ARG A 37 -15.19 -3.89 -7.31
N ARG A 38 -14.32 -4.25 -6.37
CA ARG A 38 -13.83 -5.61 -6.20
C ARG A 38 -14.90 -6.57 -5.67
N ASP A 39 -15.73 -6.13 -4.74
CA ASP A 39 -16.88 -6.89 -4.26
C ASP A 39 -17.88 -7.14 -5.40
N GLY A 40 -17.93 -6.23 -6.38
CA GLY A 40 -18.64 -6.41 -7.65
C GLY A 40 -17.92 -7.27 -8.70
N GLY A 41 -16.79 -7.89 -8.36
CA GLY A 41 -16.01 -8.76 -9.24
C GLY A 41 -15.14 -8.04 -10.28
N ILE A 42 -14.99 -6.72 -10.18
CA ILE A 42 -14.17 -5.95 -11.13
C ILE A 42 -12.70 -6.01 -10.70
N ALA A 43 -11.86 -6.55 -11.58
CA ALA A 43 -10.41 -6.59 -11.38
C ALA A 43 -9.78 -5.19 -11.49
N LEU A 44 -8.66 -4.99 -10.79
CA LEU A 44 -7.86 -3.77 -10.87
C LEU A 44 -6.91 -3.84 -12.05
N SER A 45 -6.82 -2.75 -12.82
CA SER A 45 -5.81 -2.59 -13.86
C SER A 45 -4.40 -2.49 -13.25
N GLU A 46 -3.37 -2.69 -14.07
CA GLU A 46 -1.98 -2.51 -13.63
C GLU A 46 -1.69 -1.07 -13.17
N SER A 47 -2.28 -0.07 -13.82
CA SER A 47 -2.14 1.35 -13.42
C SER A 47 -2.79 1.59 -12.05
N GLU A 48 -3.98 1.06 -11.81
CA GLU A 48 -4.66 1.15 -10.53
C GLU A 48 -3.85 0.46 -9.42
N GLN A 49 -3.26 -0.70 -9.71
CA GLN A 49 -2.37 -1.36 -8.76
C GLN A 49 -1.10 -0.53 -8.48
N ALA A 50 -0.51 0.11 -9.49
CA ALA A 50 0.67 0.98 -9.31
C ALA A 50 0.33 2.23 -8.47
N GLU A 51 -0.83 2.83 -8.68
CA GLU A 51 -1.33 3.95 -7.88
C GLU A 51 -1.57 3.53 -6.43
N LEU A 52 -2.17 2.36 -6.19
CA LEU A 52 -2.37 1.83 -4.84
C LEU A 52 -1.04 1.54 -4.13
N ARG A 53 -0.03 0.99 -4.82
CA ARG A 53 1.32 0.82 -4.25
C ARG A 53 1.91 2.17 -3.83
N THR A 54 1.77 3.19 -4.68
CA THR A 54 2.22 4.55 -4.36
C THR A 54 1.47 5.13 -3.16
N MET A 55 0.15 4.90 -3.08
CA MET A 55 -0.67 5.31 -1.94
C MET A 55 -0.21 4.64 -0.64
N ALA A 56 0.10 3.34 -0.65
CA ALA A 56 0.64 2.64 0.52
C ALA A 56 1.99 3.22 0.98
N LEU A 57 2.88 3.55 0.04
CA LEU A 57 4.15 4.23 0.36
C LEU A 57 3.92 5.60 1.00
N ASN A 58 3.02 6.41 0.43
CA ASN A 58 2.71 7.75 0.95
C ASN A 58 2.05 7.70 2.33
N LEU A 59 1.11 6.78 2.56
CA LEU A 59 0.49 6.55 3.87
C LEU A 59 1.53 6.19 4.94
N ASN A 60 2.47 5.31 4.59
CA ASN A 60 3.57 4.93 5.49
C ASN A 60 4.53 6.09 5.76
N ALA A 61 4.92 6.84 4.72
CA ALA A 61 5.79 8.00 4.86
C ALA A 61 5.16 9.08 5.73
N PHE A 62 3.90 9.44 5.46
CA PHE A 62 3.21 10.46 6.22
C PHE A 62 2.90 10.00 7.65
N GLY A 63 2.58 8.71 7.84
CA GLY A 63 2.41 8.11 9.17
C GLY A 63 3.63 8.24 10.07
N ARG A 64 4.86 8.25 9.52
CA ARG A 64 6.11 8.37 10.30
C ARG A 64 6.32 9.76 10.91
N VAL A 65 5.77 10.81 10.30
CA VAL A 65 5.85 12.19 10.83
C VAL A 65 4.70 12.53 11.78
N LEU A 66 3.77 11.58 11.98
CA LEU A 66 2.64 11.71 12.88
C LEU A 66 2.88 10.92 14.18
N HIS A 67 2.10 11.24 15.21
CA HIS A 67 2.14 10.55 16.50
C HIS A 67 0.76 10.09 16.96
N GLY A 68 0.76 9.15 17.89
CA GLY A 68 -0.45 8.67 18.58
C GLY A 68 -1.47 8.07 17.61
N LYS A 69 -2.74 8.48 17.77
CA LYS A 69 -3.88 7.94 17.03
C LYS A 69 -3.71 8.09 15.51
N ARG A 70 -3.23 9.25 15.04
CA ARG A 70 -3.12 9.58 13.61
C ARG A 70 -2.12 8.69 12.88
N ALA A 71 -0.97 8.42 13.51
CA ALA A 71 0.01 7.48 12.97
C ALA A 71 -0.57 6.06 12.85
N LYS A 72 -1.39 5.65 13.82
CA LYS A 72 -2.09 4.35 13.79
C LYS A 72 -3.14 4.30 12.67
N GLU A 73 -3.92 5.36 12.49
CA GLU A 73 -4.92 5.48 11.43
C GLU A 73 -4.27 5.38 10.04
N MET A 74 -3.16 6.09 9.80
CA MET A 74 -2.40 5.99 8.55
C MET A 74 -1.84 4.59 8.29
N ARG A 75 -1.28 3.94 9.32
CA ARG A 75 -0.76 2.57 9.20
C ARG A 75 -1.87 1.57 8.90
N ALA A 76 -3.00 1.65 9.60
CA ALA A 76 -4.15 0.78 9.37
C ALA A 76 -4.70 0.94 7.95
N LEU A 77 -4.70 2.17 7.43
CA LEU A 77 -5.11 2.43 6.05
C LEU A 77 -4.10 1.84 5.05
N ALA A 78 -2.79 1.99 5.28
CA ALA A 78 -1.76 1.36 4.44
C ALA A 78 -1.87 -0.17 4.42
N GLU A 79 -2.04 -0.81 5.57
CA GLU A 79 -2.25 -2.26 5.67
C GLU A 79 -3.48 -2.73 4.90
N ARG A 80 -4.55 -1.92 4.88
CA ARG A 80 -5.78 -2.22 4.13
C ARG A 80 -5.53 -2.11 2.62
N VAL A 81 -4.74 -1.15 2.16
CA VAL A 81 -4.30 -1.06 0.76
C VAL A 81 -3.47 -2.28 0.37
N GLU A 82 -2.52 -2.69 1.20
CA GLU A 82 -1.68 -3.88 0.94
C GLU A 82 -2.53 -5.16 0.82
N ARG A 83 -3.55 -5.33 1.67
CA ARG A 83 -4.50 -6.46 1.54
C ARG A 83 -5.23 -6.45 0.20
N VAL A 84 -5.66 -5.28 -0.27
CA VAL A 84 -6.25 -5.13 -1.60
C VAL A 84 -5.24 -5.49 -2.69
N LEU A 85 -4.00 -5.03 -2.60
CA LEU A 85 -2.96 -5.35 -3.57
C LEU A 85 -2.62 -6.83 -3.62
N VAL A 86 -2.43 -7.50 -2.48
CA VAL A 86 -2.18 -8.95 -2.40
C VAL A 86 -3.33 -9.73 -3.05
N ASN A 87 -4.57 -9.36 -2.73
CA ASN A 87 -5.75 -10.01 -3.31
C ASN A 87 -5.90 -9.72 -4.81
N ALA A 88 -5.33 -8.62 -5.32
CA ALA A 88 -5.35 -8.28 -6.75
C ALA A 88 -4.22 -8.97 -7.52
N GLY A 89 -3.10 -9.24 -6.84
CA GLY A 89 -1.92 -9.94 -7.36
C GLY A 89 -1.92 -11.46 -7.11
N SER A 90 -3.03 -12.05 -6.64
CA SER A 90 -3.18 -13.51 -6.50
C SER A 90 -3.26 -14.22 -7.87
N VAL A 91 -2.16 -14.20 -8.60
CA VAL A 91 -1.49 -15.41 -9.06
C VAL A 91 -0.97 -16.10 -7.79
N PRO A 92 -1.12 -17.43 -7.60
CA PRO A 92 -0.77 -18.05 -6.33
C PRO A 92 0.69 -17.76 -6.00
N HIS A 93 0.92 -17.09 -4.86
CA HIS A 93 2.21 -17.15 -4.20
C HIS A 93 2.45 -18.63 -3.93
N ALA A 94 3.31 -19.25 -4.73
CA ALA A 94 3.95 -20.49 -4.36
C ALA A 94 4.60 -20.19 -3.01
N VAL A 95 3.95 -20.67 -1.94
CA VAL A 95 4.61 -20.92 -0.68
C VAL A 95 5.82 -21.74 -1.08
N SER A 96 7.01 -21.14 -1.02
CA SER A 96 8.24 -21.90 -0.97
C SER A 96 8.13 -22.77 0.28
N LYS A 97 7.49 -23.94 0.13
CA LYS A 97 7.80 -25.09 0.95
C LYS A 97 9.27 -25.31 0.65
N GLU A 98 10.11 -24.86 1.57
CA GLU A 98 11.43 -25.46 1.74
C GLU A 98 11.19 -26.96 1.68
N THR A 99 11.63 -27.52 0.56
CA THR A 99 11.69 -28.95 0.34
C THR A 99 12.50 -29.45 1.52
N ALA A 100 11.83 -30.14 2.46
CA ALA A 100 12.53 -30.97 3.41
C ALA A 100 13.42 -31.89 2.57
N GLU A 101 14.73 -31.69 2.67
CA GLU A 101 15.71 -32.61 2.14
C GLU A 101 15.37 -34.00 2.68
N SER A 102 14.80 -34.83 1.81
CA SER A 102 14.85 -36.27 1.99
C SER A 102 16.25 -36.69 1.58
N GLU A 103 17.18 -36.71 2.53
CA GLU A 103 18.32 -37.61 2.45
C GLU A 103 17.86 -38.99 2.91
N ASP A 104 17.33 -39.74 1.95
CA ASP A 104 17.36 -41.20 1.99
C ASP A 104 18.81 -41.63 1.77
N SER A 105 19.47 -42.10 2.83
CA SER A 105 20.77 -42.77 2.72
C SER A 105 20.67 -44.17 3.32
N SER A 106 19.97 -45.04 2.59
CA SER A 106 20.10 -46.48 2.69
C SER A 106 21.45 -46.92 2.11
N ALA A 107 22.51 -46.88 2.92
CA ALA A 107 23.75 -47.58 2.64
C ALA A 107 23.76 -48.92 3.40
N ALA A 108 23.49 -50.00 2.66
CA ALA A 108 23.74 -51.35 3.12
C ALA A 108 25.26 -51.55 3.33
N VAL A 109 25.69 -51.79 4.57
CA VAL A 109 27.02 -52.30 4.89
C VAL A 109 26.87 -53.78 5.24
N THR A 110 27.40 -54.62 4.37
CA THR A 110 27.75 -56.01 4.65
C THR A 110 29.00 -56.06 5.52
N GLY A 111 28.94 -56.79 6.64
CA GLY A 111 30.07 -57.11 7.52
C GLY A 111 29.63 -58.06 8.61
#